data_AF-A0A2V7J2M8-F1
#
_entry.id   AF-A0A2V7J2M8-F1
#
_cell.length_a   1.000
_cell.length_b   1.000
_cell.length_c   1.000
_cell.angle_alpha   90.00
_cell.angle_beta   90.00
_cell.angle_gamma   90.00
#
_symmetry.space_group_name_H-M   'P 1'
#
loop_
_entity.id
_entity.type
_entity.pdbx_description
1 polymer ?
#
loop_
_entity_poly.entity_id
_entity_poly.type
_entity_poly.pdbx_seq_one_letter_code
_entity_poly.pdbx_strand_id
1 'polypeptide(L)'
;MTGLLFTENATFSDPDNDGPWTYRIDWGDGSSTTGTTCCQGTISKGHTYTITLLPHSFTLTVTVTDSHGASASDTKVVKVLLL
;
A
#
# COMPACT_ATOMS: atom_id res chain seq x y z
N MET A 1 16.85 11.99 12.34
CA MET A 1 16.13 10.85 11.72
C MET A 1 15.84 11.27 10.30
N THR A 2 16.44 10.60 9.32
CA THR A 2 16.24 10.89 7.89
C THR A 2 15.12 9.98 7.36
N GLY A 3 14.27 10.49 6.47
CA GLY A 3 13.20 9.71 5.84
C GLY A 3 13.48 9.46 4.36
N LEU A 4 13.10 8.29 3.85
CA LEU A 4 13.09 7.97 2.43
C LEU A 4 11.64 7.89 1.93
N LEU A 5 11.28 8.76 1.00
CA LEU A 5 9.97 8.71 0.35
C LEU A 5 9.93 7.52 -0.62
N PHE A 6 8.94 6.66 -0.44
CA PHE A 6 8.58 5.58 -1.35
C PHE A 6 7.16 5.82 -1.86
N THR A 7 6.91 5.55 -3.14
CA THR A 7 5.57 5.63 -3.73
C THR A 7 5.15 4.25 -4.19
N GLU A 8 4.04 3.75 -3.64
CA GLU A 8 3.41 2.52 -4.10
C GLU A 8 2.38 2.83 -5.18
N ASN A 9 2.37 2.01 -6.23
CA ASN A 9 1.42 2.08 -7.34
C ASN A 9 0.78 0.70 -7.51
N ALA A 10 -0.15 0.37 -6.63
CA ALA A 10 -0.87 -0.89 -6.69
C ALA A 10 -1.98 -0.82 -7.73
N THR A 11 -2.25 -1.94 -8.41
CA THR A 11 -3.35 -2.05 -9.37
C THR A 11 -4.30 -3.14 -8.95
N PHE A 12 -5.60 -2.90 -9.08
CA PHE A 12 -6.63 -3.91 -8.82
C PHE A 12 -7.71 -3.86 -9.91
N SER A 13 -8.44 -4.96 -10.02
CA SER A 13 -9.63 -5.09 -10.86
C SER A 13 -10.72 -5.82 -10.09
N ASP A 14 -11.96 -5.51 -10.40
CA ASP A 14 -13.14 -6.16 -9.86
C ASP A 14 -14.02 -6.65 -11.03
N PRO A 15 -14.37 -7.96 -11.09
CA PRO A 15 -15.26 -8.51 -12.11
C PRO A 15 -16.63 -7.84 -12.18
N ASP A 16 -17.18 -7.43 -11.04
CA ASP A 16 -18.52 -6.84 -10.92
C ASP A 16 -18.49 -5.32 -11.24
N ASN A 17 -17.33 -4.68 -11.10
CA ASN A 17 -17.08 -3.28 -11.45
C ASN A 17 -18.12 -2.32 -10.85
N ASP A 18 -18.44 -2.54 -9.59
CA ASP A 18 -19.59 -2.03 -8.87
C ASP A 18 -19.18 -1.29 -7.58
N GLY A 19 -18.12 -0.48 -7.67
CA GLY A 19 -17.58 0.27 -6.53
C GLY A 19 -18.59 1.14 -5.76
N PRO A 20 -18.14 1.80 -4.68
CA PRO A 20 -16.75 2.10 -4.38
C PRO A 20 -16.01 0.96 -3.69
N TRP A 21 -14.68 0.96 -3.86
CA TRP A 21 -13.78 0.07 -3.14
C TRP A 21 -13.10 0.83 -2.00
N THR A 22 -12.93 0.17 -0.86
CA THR A 22 -12.04 0.63 0.20
C THR A 22 -10.68 -0.02 0.01
N TYR A 23 -9.61 0.69 0.36
CA TYR A 23 -8.26 0.12 0.39
C TYR A 23 -7.55 0.43 1.70
N ARG A 24 -6.65 -0.47 2.07
CA ARG A 24 -5.69 -0.33 3.15
C ARG A 24 -4.30 -0.71 2.64
N ILE A 25 -3.32 0.14 2.92
CA ILE A 25 -1.90 -0.14 2.71
C ILE A 25 -1.26 -0.22 4.08
N ASP A 26 -0.81 -1.41 4.47
CA ASP A 26 0.05 -1.64 5.63
C ASP A 26 1.50 -1.52 5.16
N TRP A 27 2.23 -0.52 5.65
CA TRP A 27 3.57 -0.21 5.13
C TRP A 27 4.67 -1.14 5.66
N GLY A 28 4.34 -2.01 6.62
CA GLY A 28 5.27 -2.96 7.24
C GLY A 28 6.12 -2.38 8.36
N ASP A 29 6.03 -1.07 8.63
CA ASP A 29 6.73 -0.37 9.73
C ASP A 29 5.81 -0.06 10.93
N GLY A 30 4.60 -0.62 10.93
CA GLY A 30 3.55 -0.37 11.92
C GLY A 30 2.61 0.78 11.55
N SER A 31 2.90 1.53 10.49
CA SER A 31 1.98 2.54 9.94
C SER A 31 1.07 1.97 8.86
N SER A 32 -0.05 2.66 8.60
CA SER A 32 -0.97 2.29 7.53
C SER A 32 -1.63 3.52 6.90
N THR A 33 -2.09 3.36 5.66
CA THR A 33 -2.90 4.33 4.94
C THR A 33 -4.18 3.68 4.47
N THR A 34 -5.32 4.34 4.66
CA THR A 34 -6.63 3.86 4.19
C THR A 34 -7.28 4.89 3.28
N GLY A 35 -8.21 4.45 2.45
CA GLY A 35 -9.02 5.34 1.63
C GLY A 35 -10.06 4.59 0.80
N THR A 36 -10.69 5.31 -0.11
CA THR A 36 -11.66 4.77 -1.07
C THR A 36 -11.31 5.21 -2.48
N THR A 37 -11.77 4.44 -3.46
CA THR A 37 -11.74 4.80 -4.87
C THR A 37 -13.08 4.45 -5.51
N CYS A 38 -13.56 5.32 -6.41
CA CYS A 38 -14.80 5.10 -7.16
C CYS A 38 -14.60 4.23 -8.40
N CYS A 39 -13.35 4.03 -8.82
CA CYS A 39 -12.99 3.27 -10.01
C CYS A 39 -11.97 2.19 -9.66
N GLN A 40 -12.09 1.04 -10.30
CA GLN A 40 -11.01 0.06 -10.37
C GLN A 40 -9.78 0.63 -11.10
N GLY A 41 -8.61 0.06 -10.86
CA GLY A 41 -7.35 0.49 -11.45
C GLY A 41 -6.28 0.81 -10.42
N THR A 42 -5.59 1.94 -10.59
CA THR A 42 -4.38 2.26 -9.83
C THR A 42 -4.67 3.01 -8.53
N ILE A 43 -4.10 2.52 -7.43
CA ILE A 43 -3.98 3.22 -6.16
C ILE A 43 -2.54 3.70 -6.02
N SER A 44 -2.34 5.02 -6.02
CA SER A 44 -1.02 5.65 -5.84
C SER A 44 -0.93 6.34 -4.48
N LYS A 45 0.03 5.91 -3.64
CA LYS A 45 0.26 6.49 -2.31
C LYS A 45 1.74 6.58 -1.98
N GLY A 46 2.11 7.73 -1.41
CA GLY A 46 3.44 7.96 -0.86
C GLY A 46 3.51 7.59 0.63
N HIS A 47 4.66 7.07 1.03
CA HIS A 47 5.02 6.80 2.42
C HIS A 47 6.48 7.10 2.68
N THR A 48 6.78 7.64 3.86
CA THR A 48 8.15 7.95 4.24
C THR A 48 8.65 6.92 5.23
N TYR A 49 9.56 6.05 4.79
CA TYR A 49 10.23 5.10 5.67
C TYR A 49 11.36 5.79 6.44
N THR A 50 11.48 5.48 7.72
CA THR A 50 12.59 5.96 8.53
C THR A 50 13.88 5.22 8.16
N ILE A 51 14.92 5.97 7.80
CA ILE A 51 16.27 5.41 7.61
C ILE A 51 16.91 5.21 8.98
N THR A 52 17.44 4.01 9.20
CA THR A 52 18.30 3.69 10.33
C THR A 52 19.73 3.38 9.86
N LEU A 53 20.67 3.22 10.77
CA LEU A 53 22.07 2.90 10.43
C LEU A 53 22.22 1.51 9.79
N LEU A 54 21.25 0.62 9.98
CA LEU A 54 21.25 -0.72 9.39
C LEU A 54 20.24 -0.79 8.24
N PRO A 55 20.55 -1.57 7.19
CA PRO A 55 19.57 -1.88 6.15
C PRO A 55 18.33 -2.51 6.79
N HIS A 56 17.15 -2.06 6.38
CA HIS A 56 15.89 -2.62 6.85
C HIS A 56 14.99 -2.96 5.67
N SER A 57 14.25 -4.05 5.78
CA SER A 57 13.25 -4.46 4.79
C SER A 57 11.87 -4.38 5.43
N PHE A 58 10.93 -3.75 4.74
CA PHE A 58 9.54 -3.65 5.16
C PHE A 58 8.67 -4.47 4.20
N THR A 59 7.79 -5.30 4.75
CA THR A 59 6.78 -6.01 3.95
C THR A 59 5.54 -5.14 3.88
N LEU A 60 5.35 -4.51 2.74
CA LEU A 60 4.15 -3.75 2.41
C LEU A 60 3.04 -4.73 2.01
N THR A 61 1.81 -4.49 2.50
CA THR A 61 0.60 -5.21 2.08
C THR A 61 -0.45 -4.22 1.63
N VAL A 62 -1.00 -4.41 0.43
CA VAL A 62 -2.19 -3.68 -0.03
C VAL A 62 -3.37 -4.61 0.03
N THR A 63 -4.47 -4.15 0.63
CA THR A 63 -5.75 -4.84 0.67
C THR A 63 -6.80 -3.94 0.05
N VAL A 64 -7.60 -4.48 -0.87
CA VAL A 64 -8.76 -3.81 -1.46
C VAL A 64 -10.00 -4.62 -1.13
N THR A 65 -11.07 -3.93 -0.71
CA THR A 65 -12.35 -4.51 -0.34
C THR A 65 -13.45 -3.85 -1.16
N ASP A 66 -14.28 -4.66 -1.83
CA ASP A 66 -15.43 -4.19 -2.61
C ASP A 66 -16.61 -3.74 -1.71
N SER A 67 -17.68 -3.24 -2.32
CA SER A 67 -18.89 -2.82 -1.60
C SER A 67 -19.71 -3.97 -1.01
N HIS A 68 -19.45 -5.20 -1.46
CA HIS A 68 -20.09 -6.43 -1.00
C HIS A 68 -19.30 -7.11 0.14
N GLY A 69 -18.13 -6.57 0.50
CA GLY A 69 -17.25 -7.06 1.55
C GLY A 69 -16.21 -8.08 1.09
N ALA A 70 -16.15 -8.47 -0.18
CA ALA A 70 -15.08 -9.34 -0.67
C ALA A 70 -13.76 -8.56 -0.71
N SER A 71 -12.66 -9.23 -0.40
CA SER A 71 -11.35 -8.59 -0.29
C SER A 71 -10.25 -9.41 -0.97
N ALA A 72 -9.28 -8.71 -1.54
CA ALA A 72 -8.05 -9.27 -2.08
C ALA A 72 -6.84 -8.46 -1.59
N SER A 73 -5.69 -9.12 -1.48
CA SER A 73 -4.46 -8.49 -1.04
C SER A 73 -3.25 -8.92 -1.86
N ASP A 74 -2.25 -8.04 -1.93
CA ASP A 74 -0.94 -8.34 -2.49
C ASP A 74 0.18 -7.72 -1.62
N THR A 75 1.39 -8.25 -1.73
CA THR A 75 2.53 -7.85 -0.88
C THR A 75 3.76 -7.49 -1.68
N LYS A 76 4.60 -6.61 -1.12
CA LYS A 76 5.86 -6.17 -1.73
C LYS A 76 6.91 -5.88 -0.68
N VAL A 77 8.15 -6.28 -0.94
CA VAL A 77 9.27 -5.99 -0.05
C VAL A 77 9.94 -4.68 -0.47
N VAL A 78 9.97 -3.71 0.45
CA VAL A 78 10.68 -2.44 0.29
C VAL A 78 11.97 -2.49 1.08
N LYS A 79 13.11 -2.36 0.40
CA LYS A 79 14.44 -2.31 1.03
C LYS A 79 14.88 -0.86 1.20
N VAL A 80 15.18 -0.47 2.43
CA VAL A 80 15.69 0.86 2.78
C VAL A 80 17.13 0.71 3.24
N LEU A 81 18.04 1.39 2.56
CA LEU A 81 19.47 1.39 2.82
C LEU A 81 19.96 2.84 2.86
N LEU A 82 20.92 3.12 3.75
CA LEU A 82 21.70 4.35 3.69
C LEU A 82 22.67 4.24 2.49
N LEU A 83 22.50 5.10 1.49
CA LEU A 83 23.38 5.20 0.31
C LEU A 83 24.79 5.65 0.70
#